data_AF-A0A838H8Z6-F1
#
_entry.id   AF-A0A838H8Z6-F1
#
_cell.length_a   1.000
_cell.length_b   1.000
_cell.length_c   1.000
_cell.angle_alpha   90.00
_cell.angle_beta   90.00
_cell.angle_gamma   90.00
#
_symmetry.space_group_name_H-M   'P 1'
#
loop_
_entity.id
_entity.type
_entity.pdbx_description
1 polymer ?
#
loop_
_entity_poly.entity_id
_entity_poly.type
_entity_poly.pdbx_seq_one_letter_code
_entity_poly.pdbx_strand_id
1 'polypeptide(L)'
;MSVRSQVTPDSVFAAQWAARMQRAPGVRPRDVMGVTPGDVVVVVGAHPDDETLGFGASIASLSEAGIEVHAVTMSSGEAALD
;
A
#
# COMPACT_ATOMS: atom_id res chain seq x y z
N MET A 1 1.88 2.78 -14.43
CA MET A 1 0.47 2.33 -14.39
C MET A 1 -0.33 3.38 -13.62
N SER A 2 -1.51 3.80 -14.10
CA SER A 2 -2.40 4.71 -13.36
C SER A 2 -3.49 3.88 -12.71
N VAL A 3 -3.39 3.63 -11.41
CA VAL A 3 -4.48 3.02 -10.64
C VAL A 3 -5.53 4.11 -10.38
N ARG A 4 -6.76 3.91 -10.86
CA ARG A 4 -7.91 4.73 -10.44
C ARG A 4 -8.55 4.07 -9.22
N SER A 5 -8.41 4.68 -8.05
CA SER A 5 -9.18 4.32 -6.86
C SER A 5 -10.39 5.25 -6.75
N GLN A 6 -11.59 4.69 -6.70
CA GLN A 6 -12.80 5.44 -6.35
C GLN A 6 -13.09 5.22 -4.86
N VAL A 7 -13.05 6.28 -4.06
CA VAL A 7 -13.37 6.24 -2.62
C VAL A 7 -14.84 6.63 -2.47
N THR A 8 -15.64 5.80 -1.79
CA THR A 8 -17.07 6.09 -1.58
C THR A 8 -17.45 5.86 -0.12
N PRO A 9 -18.11 6.82 0.57
CA PRO A 9 -18.40 8.18 0.09
C PRO A 9 -17.12 8.99 -0.16
N ASP A 10 -17.22 10.02 -0.99
CA ASP A 10 -16.07 10.89 -1.28
C ASP A 10 -15.48 11.41 0.02
N SER A 11 -14.18 11.18 0.20
CA SER A 11 -13.47 11.70 1.36
C SER A 11 -13.51 13.23 1.32
N VAL A 12 -13.90 13.87 2.43
CA VAL A 12 -13.78 15.32 2.60
C VAL A 12 -12.33 15.83 2.48
N PHE A 13 -11.35 14.91 2.52
CA PHE A 13 -9.92 15.18 2.36
C PHE A 13 -9.39 14.86 0.95
N ALA A 14 -10.22 14.43 0.00
CA ALA A 14 -9.77 13.94 -1.32
C ALA A 14 -8.88 14.96 -2.08
N ALA A 15 -9.27 16.25 -2.09
CA ALA A 15 -8.50 17.29 -2.74
C ALA A 15 -7.12 17.52 -2.08
N GLN A 16 -7.06 17.43 -0.76
CA GLN A 16 -5.83 17.60 0.01
C GLN A 16 -4.87 16.44 -0.22
N TRP A 17 -5.40 15.21 -0.23
CA TRP A 17 -4.65 14.01 -0.58
C TRP A 17 -4.12 14.07 -2.01
N ALA A 18 -4.94 14.44 -2.99
CA ALA A 18 -4.51 14.59 -4.38
C ALA A 18 -3.37 15.61 -4.53
N ALA A 19 -3.49 16.78 -3.90
CA ALA A 19 -2.46 17.82 -3.94
C ALA A 19 -1.16 17.38 -3.23
N ARG A 20 -1.24 16.53 -2.21
CA ARG A 20 -0.07 15.96 -1.55
C ARG A 20 0.60 14.90 -2.42
N MET A 21 -0.19 14.00 -3.02
CA MET A 21 0.32 12.96 -3.92
C MET A 21 0.99 13.54 -5.18
N GLN A 22 0.45 14.62 -5.75
CA GLN A 22 1.06 15.30 -6.90
C GLN A 22 2.44 15.89 -6.60
N ARG A 23 2.75 16.19 -5.33
CA ARG A 23 4.04 16.74 -4.89
C ARG A 23 4.97 15.68 -4.31
N ALA A 24 4.48 14.46 -4.08
CA ALA A 24 5.29 13.40 -3.53
C ALA A 24 6.37 13.00 -4.54
N PRO A 25 7.61 12.76 -4.10
CA PRO A 25 8.65 12.26 -5.00
C PRO A 25 8.24 10.88 -5.53
N GLY A 26 8.37 10.70 -6.85
CA GLY A 26 8.19 9.40 -7.47
C GLY A 26 9.35 8.48 -7.07
N VAL A 27 9.11 7.56 -6.17
CA VAL A 27 10.08 6.53 -5.75
C VAL A 27 9.58 5.16 -6.16
N ARG A 28 10.50 4.28 -6.57
CA ARG A 28 10.19 2.87 -6.78
C ARG A 28 10.46 2.13 -5.46
N PRO A 29 9.46 1.44 -4.88
CA PRO A 29 9.62 0.77 -3.59
C PRO A 29 10.83 -0.16 -3.54
N ARG A 30 11.09 -0.92 -4.62
CA ARG A 30 12.25 -1.83 -4.71
C ARG A 30 13.60 -1.12 -4.58
N ASP A 31 13.71 0.11 -5.07
CA ASP A 31 14.97 0.87 -5.00
C ASP A 31 15.21 1.37 -3.57
N VAL A 32 14.14 1.78 -2.89
CA VAL A 32 14.20 2.23 -1.48
C VAL A 32 14.55 1.08 -0.55
N MET A 33 13.98 -0.10 -0.81
CA MET A 33 14.20 -1.31 0.00
C MET A 33 15.47 -2.07 -0.39
N GLY A 34 16.09 -1.76 -1.54
CA GLY A 34 17.27 -2.47 -2.03
C GLY A 34 17.00 -3.92 -2.40
N VAL A 35 15.79 -4.24 -2.87
CA VAL A 35 15.37 -5.60 -3.23
C VAL A 35 15.31 -5.80 -4.74
N THR A 36 15.56 -7.03 -5.16
CA THR A 36 15.67 -7.46 -6.55
C THR A 36 14.72 -8.63 -6.85
N PRO A 37 14.43 -8.92 -8.14
CA PRO A 37 13.56 -10.04 -8.49
C PRO A 37 14.06 -11.36 -7.89
N GLY A 38 13.15 -12.14 -7.29
CA GLY A 38 13.48 -13.37 -6.55
C GLY A 38 13.70 -13.18 -5.05
N ASP A 39 13.85 -11.95 -4.57
CA ASP A 39 13.81 -11.66 -3.14
C ASP A 39 12.38 -11.79 -2.57
N VAL A 40 12.29 -11.91 -1.25
CA VAL A 40 11.03 -12.02 -0.50
C VAL A 40 10.86 -10.83 0.41
N VAL A 41 9.67 -10.23 0.42
CA VAL A 41 9.26 -9.15 1.32
C VAL A 41 8.06 -9.59 2.14
N VAL A 42 8.08 -9.31 3.44
CA VAL A 42 6.94 -9.52 4.35
C VAL A 42 6.40 -8.17 4.80
N VAL A 43 5.12 -7.91 4.52
CA VAL A 43 4.38 -6.73 4.98
C VAL A 43 3.56 -7.14 6.20
N VAL A 44 3.78 -6.49 7.33
CA VAL A 44 3.08 -6.79 8.58
C VAL A 44 2.13 -5.64 8.90
N GLY A 45 0.83 -5.92 8.93
CA GLY A 45 -0.24 -4.99 9.31
C GLY A 45 -0.85 -5.38 10.66
N ALA A 46 -1.28 -4.41 11.46
CA ALA A 46 -1.90 -4.69 12.75
C ALA A 46 -3.32 -5.25 12.57
N HIS A 47 -4.08 -4.66 11.65
CA HIS A 47 -5.47 -4.98 11.38
C HIS A 47 -5.67 -5.33 9.89
N PRO A 48 -6.76 -6.04 9.56
CA PRO A 48 -7.12 -6.24 8.15
C PRO A 48 -7.36 -4.88 7.51
N ASP A 49 -6.77 -4.63 6.34
CA ASP A 49 -6.77 -3.39 5.55
C ASP A 49 -5.51 -2.51 5.66
N ASP A 50 -4.70 -2.66 6.73
CA ASP A 50 -3.49 -1.87 6.92
C ASP A 50 -2.50 -2.05 5.77
N GLU A 51 -2.38 -3.28 5.25
CA GLU A 51 -1.49 -3.58 4.12
C GLU A 51 -1.97 -2.90 2.83
N THR A 52 -3.28 -2.83 2.63
CA THR A 52 -3.90 -2.23 1.45
C THR A 52 -3.82 -0.70 1.53
N LEU A 53 -4.19 -0.11 2.66
CA LEU A 53 -4.23 1.35 2.86
C LEU A 53 -2.83 1.95 3.01
N GLY A 54 -1.95 1.29 3.78
CA GLY A 54 -0.61 1.78 4.07
C GLY A 54 0.43 1.45 3.01
N PHE A 55 0.28 0.30 2.33
CA PHE A 55 1.34 -0.22 1.45
C PHE A 55 0.84 -0.86 0.14
N GLY A 56 -0.45 -0.81 -0.19
CA GLY A 56 -1.02 -1.58 -1.30
C GLY A 56 -0.41 -1.25 -2.66
N ALA A 57 -0.17 0.04 -2.94
CA ALA A 57 0.51 0.46 -4.17
C ALA A 57 1.95 -0.06 -4.25
N SER A 58 2.64 -0.14 -3.10
CA SER A 58 3.98 -0.69 -3.01
C SER A 58 3.98 -2.21 -3.19
N ILE A 59 3.05 -2.93 -2.57
CA ILE A 59 2.86 -4.38 -2.75
C ILE A 59 2.68 -4.70 -4.22
N ALA A 60 1.74 -4.04 -4.90
CA ALA A 60 1.51 -4.24 -6.33
C ALA A 60 2.78 -3.97 -7.16
N SER A 61 3.46 -2.85 -6.92
CA SER A 61 4.70 -2.51 -7.63
C SER A 61 5.85 -3.50 -7.38
N LEU A 62 5.93 -4.10 -6.20
CA LEU A 62 6.95 -5.10 -5.86
C LEU A 62 6.63 -6.44 -6.53
N SER A 63 5.38 -6.89 -6.46
CA SER A 63 4.93 -8.13 -7.11
C SER A 63 5.10 -8.07 -8.64
N GLU A 64 4.75 -6.95 -9.27
CA GLU A 64 5.00 -6.71 -10.70
C GLU A 64 6.49 -6.73 -11.06
N ALA A 65 7.37 -6.37 -10.12
CA ALA A 65 8.81 -6.41 -10.29
C ALA A 65 9.43 -7.81 -10.02
N GLY A 66 8.61 -8.83 -9.74
CA GLY A 66 9.08 -10.20 -9.50
C GLY A 66 9.61 -10.44 -8.08
N ILE A 67 9.27 -9.58 -7.13
CA ILE A 67 9.49 -9.81 -5.69
C ILE A 67 8.30 -10.61 -5.15
N GLU A 68 8.58 -11.67 -4.39
CA GLU A 68 7.54 -12.41 -3.66
C GLU A 68 7.12 -11.59 -2.43
N VAL A 69 5.83 -11.29 -2.30
CA VAL A 69 5.30 -10.46 -1.21
C VAL A 69 4.30 -11.26 -0.40
N HIS A 70 4.53 -11.36 0.91
CA HIS A 70 3.60 -11.94 1.88
C HIS A 70 3.01 -10.83 2.75
N ALA A 71 1.70 -10.83 2.95
CA ALA A 71 1.04 -9.97 3.92
C ALA A 71 0.67 -10.79 5.16
N VAL A 72 1.01 -10.26 6.34
CA VAL A 72 0.67 -10.85 7.64
C VAL A 72 -0.18 -9.85 8.41
N THR A 73 -1.39 -10.27 8.77
CA THR A 73 -2.30 -9.49 9.61
C THR A 73 -2.25 -10.03 11.03
N MET A 74 -1.94 -9.16 11.99
CA MET A 74 -1.71 -9.56 13.39
C MET A 74 -3.01 -9.82 14.17
N SER A 75 -4.12 -9.19 13.79
CA SER A 75 -5.43 -9.35 14.42
C SER A 75 -6.53 -9.58 13.37
N SER A 76 -7.71 -10.05 13.82
CA SER A 76 -8.87 -10.19 12.93
C SER A 76 -9.73 -8.93 12.87
N GLY A 77 -9.28 -7.82 13.47
CA GLY A 77 -10.02 -6.57 13.51
C GLY A 77 -11.23 -6.61 14.46
N GLU A 78 -11.25 -7.51 15.43
CA GLU A 78 -12.40 -7.76 16.32
C GLU A 78 -12.81 -6.57 17.20
N ALA A 79 -11.95 -5.56 17.31
CA ALA A 79 -12.23 -4.32 18.05
C ALA A 79 -12.83 -3.20 17.17
N ALA A 80 -13.01 -3.43 15.87
CA ALA A 80 -13.75 -2.50 15.01
C ALA A 80 -15.22 -2.51 15.42
N LEU A 81 -15.70 -1.35 15.90
CA LEU A 81 -17.10 -1.13 16.28
C LEU A 81 -17.81 -0.38 15.15
N ASP A 82 -19.13 -0.57 15.06
CA ASP A 82 -20.02 0.13 14.11
C ASP A 82 -20.11 1.65 14.36
#